data_AF-A0A375HDK9-F1
#
_entry.id   AF-A0A375HDK9-F1
#
_cell.length_a   1.000
_cell.length_b   1.000
_cell.length_c   1.000
_cell.angle_alpha   90.00
_cell.angle_beta   90.00
_cell.angle_gamma   90.00
#
_symmetry.space_group_name_H-M   'P 1'
#
loop_
_entity.id
_entity.type
_entity.pdbx_description
1 polymer ?
#
loop_
_entity_poly.entity_id
_entity_poly.type
_entity_poly.pdbx_seq_one_letter_code
_entity_poly.pdbx_strand_id
1 'polypeptide(L)'
;MKRFILACSLIACIPGTSAQLYSFPAPPMTVADCLPGQQWLRRGNGLPYCGVPEPAPTPPPPPPPPPACRFQHPTVAIAIGSMGDCSADGGCAGQGIAVYDGGYTPVWSRIWSHWEIADQQDLYNKAMAALAATQYRLGAWKRSELGNGNYGDTAFYEVCN
;
A
#
# COMPACT_ATOMS: atom_id res chain seq x y z
N MET A 1 92.48 -25.14 -62.41
CA MET A 1 91.84 -24.61 -61.20
C MET A 1 90.32 -24.79 -61.34
N LYS A 2 89.70 -25.61 -60.48
CA LYS A 2 88.25 -25.85 -60.41
C LYS A 2 87.87 -25.77 -58.93
N ARG A 3 86.93 -24.90 -58.58
CA ARG A 3 86.35 -24.83 -57.22
C ARG A 3 84.92 -25.38 -57.30
N PHE A 4 84.68 -26.44 -56.54
CA PHE A 4 83.36 -26.99 -56.28
C PHE A 4 82.75 -26.28 -55.07
N ILE A 5 81.47 -25.92 -55.15
CA ILE A 5 80.66 -25.60 -53.97
C ILE A 5 79.46 -26.55 -54.02
N LEU A 6 79.48 -27.52 -53.12
CA LEU A 6 78.45 -28.52 -52.92
C LEU A 6 77.61 -28.05 -51.72
N ALA A 7 76.37 -27.64 -51.95
CA ALA A 7 75.41 -27.33 -50.89
C ALA A 7 74.27 -28.35 -50.97
N CYS A 8 74.35 -29.37 -50.11
CA CYS A 8 73.36 -30.43 -49.98
C CYS A 8 72.30 -29.97 -48.96
N SER A 9 71.12 -29.56 -49.44
CA SER A 9 69.99 -29.19 -48.56
C SER A 9 69.04 -30.39 -48.48
N LEU A 10 69.04 -31.05 -47.31
CA LEU A 10 68.07 -32.09 -46.94
C LEU A 10 66.69 -31.46 -46.76
N ILE A 11 65.77 -31.70 -47.70
CA ILE A 11 64.34 -31.39 -47.53
C ILE A 11 63.68 -32.61 -46.90
N ALA A 12 63.32 -32.48 -45.62
CA ALA A 12 62.51 -33.47 -44.91
C ALA A 12 61.07 -33.45 -45.46
N CYS A 13 60.60 -34.58 -45.96
CA CYS A 13 59.24 -34.76 -46.44
C CYS A 13 58.36 -35.22 -45.26
N ILE A 14 57.41 -34.38 -44.83
CA ILE A 14 56.39 -34.76 -43.83
C ILE A 14 55.12 -35.14 -44.59
N PRO A 15 54.61 -36.39 -44.52
CA PRO A 15 53.34 -36.74 -45.11
C PRO A 15 52.19 -36.11 -44.31
N GLY A 16 51.54 -35.10 -44.88
CA GLY A 16 50.29 -34.55 -44.36
C GLY A 16 49.14 -35.52 -44.64
N THR A 17 48.56 -36.09 -43.59
CA THR A 17 47.30 -36.83 -43.66
C THR A 17 46.15 -35.83 -43.76
N SER A 18 45.57 -35.70 -44.95
CA SER A 18 44.38 -34.89 -45.19
C SER A 18 43.12 -35.70 -44.87
N ALA A 19 42.58 -35.54 -43.66
CA ALA A 19 41.22 -35.97 -43.36
C ALA A 19 40.24 -35.02 -44.05
N GLN A 20 39.52 -35.50 -45.07
CA GLN A 20 38.44 -34.75 -45.69
C GLN A 20 37.19 -34.82 -44.81
N LEU A 21 36.77 -33.69 -44.26
CA LEU A 21 35.47 -33.53 -43.60
C LEU A 21 34.38 -33.53 -44.68
N TYR A 22 33.68 -34.64 -44.83
CA TYR A 22 32.43 -34.68 -45.60
C TYR A 22 31.33 -34.03 -44.76
N SER A 23 30.89 -32.84 -45.17
CA SER A 23 29.69 -32.20 -44.63
C SER A 23 28.50 -32.65 -45.47
N PHE A 24 27.63 -33.47 -44.88
CA PHE A 24 26.34 -33.80 -45.47
C PHE A 24 25.34 -32.69 -45.09
N PRO A 25 24.49 -32.20 -46.00
CA PRO A 25 23.40 -31.32 -45.63
C PRO A 25 22.49 -32.06 -44.66
N ALA A 26 22.36 -31.54 -43.44
CA ALA A 26 21.40 -32.07 -42.48
C ALA A 26 20.01 -32.03 -43.14
N PRO A 27 19.21 -33.12 -43.08
CA PRO A 27 17.83 -33.06 -43.52
C PRO A 27 17.14 -31.89 -42.81
N PRO A 28 16.27 -31.13 -43.48
CA PRO A 28 15.54 -30.05 -42.85
C PRO A 28 14.81 -30.65 -41.64
N MET A 29 15.25 -30.29 -40.44
CA MET A 29 14.48 -30.62 -39.26
C MET A 29 13.13 -29.94 -39.48
N THR A 30 12.07 -30.72 -39.63
CA THR A 30 10.71 -30.19 -39.65
C THR A 30 10.52 -29.55 -38.28
N VAL A 31 10.69 -28.24 -38.22
CA VAL A 31 10.16 -27.45 -37.11
C VAL A 31 8.68 -27.77 -37.13
N ALA A 32 8.20 -28.53 -36.15
CA ALA A 32 6.78 -28.85 -36.07
C ALA A 32 6.06 -27.51 -35.93
N ASP A 33 5.48 -27.02 -37.01
CA ASP A 33 4.67 -25.82 -36.94
C ASP A 33 3.50 -26.12 -36.01
N CYS A 34 3.37 -25.30 -34.97
CA CYS A 34 2.23 -25.41 -34.08
C CYS A 34 0.94 -25.13 -34.88
N LEU A 35 -0.16 -25.76 -34.46
CA LEU A 35 -1.46 -25.50 -35.08
C LEU A 35 -1.79 -24.00 -34.99
N PRO A 36 -2.60 -23.45 -35.91
CA PRO A 36 -3.03 -22.05 -35.85
C PRO A 36 -3.55 -21.66 -34.46
N GLY A 37 -2.99 -20.60 -33.87
CA GLY A 37 -3.34 -20.12 -32.52
C GLY A 37 -2.52 -20.72 -31.37
N GLN A 38 -1.59 -21.63 -31.67
CA GLN A 38 -0.62 -22.15 -30.70
C GLN A 38 0.77 -21.55 -30.93
N GLN A 39 1.56 -21.46 -29.86
CA GLN A 39 2.97 -21.07 -29.90
C GLN A 39 3.84 -22.10 -29.20
N TRP A 40 5.13 -22.08 -29.51
CA TRP A 40 6.12 -22.89 -28.80
C TRP A 40 6.28 -22.40 -27.36
N LEU A 41 5.94 -23.26 -26.40
CA LEU A 41 6.10 -23.07 -24.97
C LEU A 41 7.12 -24.08 -24.41
N ARG A 42 7.63 -23.81 -23.21
CA ARG A 42 8.49 -24.75 -22.47
C ARG A 42 7.74 -25.31 -21.26
N ARG A 43 7.80 -26.62 -21.07
CA ARG A 43 7.32 -27.28 -19.84
C ARG A 43 8.29 -27.00 -18.70
N GLY A 44 7.86 -27.26 -17.45
CA GLY A 44 8.72 -27.19 -16.27
C GLY A 44 9.93 -28.13 -16.31
N ASN A 45 9.90 -29.18 -17.13
CA ASN A 45 11.04 -30.09 -17.37
C ASN A 45 11.93 -29.64 -18.55
N GLY A 46 11.72 -28.45 -19.11
CA GLY A 46 12.54 -27.87 -20.18
C GLY A 46 12.19 -28.31 -21.60
N LEU A 47 11.29 -29.27 -21.80
CA LEU A 47 10.92 -29.75 -23.14
C LEU A 47 10.00 -28.76 -23.87
N PRO A 48 10.25 -28.50 -25.17
CA PRO A 48 9.39 -27.64 -25.98
C PRO A 48 8.08 -28.36 -26.34
N TYR A 49 6.97 -27.64 -26.34
CA TYR A 49 5.65 -28.13 -26.77
C TYR A 49 4.80 -27.00 -27.35
N CYS A 50 3.81 -27.32 -28.18
CA CYS A 50 2.83 -26.34 -28.66
C CYS A 50 1.72 -26.13 -27.63
N GLY A 51 1.40 -24.87 -27.32
CA GLY A 51 0.31 -24.53 -26.43
C GLY A 51 -0.19 -23.10 -26.63
N VAL A 52 -1.29 -22.77 -25.96
CA VAL A 52 -1.85 -21.41 -25.97
C VAL A 52 -1.17 -20.64 -24.83
N PRO A 53 -0.70 -19.39 -25.05
CA PRO A 53 -0.21 -18.55 -23.96
C PRO A 53 -1.27 -18.45 -22.87
N GLU A 54 -0.86 -18.65 -21.63
CA GLU A 54 -1.73 -18.35 -20.50
C GLU A 54 -2.08 -16.85 -20.53
N PRO A 55 -3.36 -16.49 -20.35
CA PRO A 55 -3.75 -15.09 -20.20
C PRO A 55 -2.95 -14.46 -19.06
N ALA A 56 -2.50 -13.21 -19.25
CA ALA A 56 -1.85 -12.50 -18.16
C ALA A 56 -2.78 -12.50 -16.92
N PRO A 57 -2.25 -12.74 -15.71
CA PRO A 57 -3.06 -12.69 -14.51
C PRO A 57 -3.72 -11.32 -14.43
N THR A 58 -5.02 -11.30 -14.13
CA THR A 58 -5.75 -10.05 -13.92
C THR A 58 -5.13 -9.29 -12.75
N PRO A 59 -4.98 -7.96 -12.84
CA PRO A 59 -4.47 -7.18 -11.72
C PRO A 59 -5.34 -7.41 -10.47
N PRO A 60 -4.76 -7.42 -9.27
CA PRO A 60 -5.53 -7.55 -8.05
C PRO A 60 -6.54 -6.38 -7.94
N PRO A 61 -7.72 -6.60 -7.37
CA PRO A 61 -8.69 -5.53 -7.17
C PRO A 61 -8.06 -4.41 -6.31
N PRO A 62 -8.40 -3.13 -6.57
CA PRO A 62 -7.94 -2.03 -5.74
C PRO A 62 -8.39 -2.22 -4.28
N PRO A 63 -7.62 -1.74 -3.29
CA PRO A 63 -8.02 -1.80 -1.89
C PRO A 63 -9.34 -1.06 -1.66
N PRO A 64 -10.19 -1.51 -0.72
CA PRO A 64 -11.41 -0.80 -0.36
C PRO A 64 -11.11 0.64 0.09
N PRO A 65 -11.96 1.63 -0.24
CA PRO A 65 -11.82 2.98 0.29
C PRO A 65 -11.93 2.97 1.83
N PRO A 66 -11.21 3.86 2.53
CA PRO A 66 -11.35 4.01 3.99
C PRO A 66 -12.82 4.28 4.37
N PRO A 67 -13.26 3.86 5.58
CA PRO A 67 -14.57 4.24 6.10
C PRO A 67 -14.75 5.76 6.03
N ALA A 68 -15.87 6.21 5.49
CA ALA A 68 -16.12 7.63 5.28
C ALA A 68 -16.42 8.31 6.63
N CYS A 69 -15.45 9.06 7.15
CA CYS A 69 -15.68 9.99 8.24
C CYS A 69 -16.61 11.11 7.77
N ARG A 70 -17.59 11.48 8.60
CA ARG A 70 -18.62 12.48 8.29
C ARG A 70 -18.47 13.69 9.19
N PHE A 71 -18.76 14.87 8.66
CA PHE A 71 -18.78 16.11 9.43
C PHE A 71 -19.79 17.10 8.86
N GLN A 72 -20.70 17.54 9.73
CA GLN A 72 -21.67 18.58 9.46
C GLN A 72 -22.01 19.26 10.78
N HIS A 73 -21.38 20.38 11.09
CA HIS A 73 -21.60 21.04 12.38
C HIS A 73 -22.98 21.73 12.44
N PRO A 74 -23.73 21.64 13.56
CA PRO A 74 -23.45 20.88 14.79
C PRO A 74 -24.05 19.46 14.80
N THR A 75 -24.71 19.02 13.72
CA THR A 75 -25.54 17.80 13.71
C THR A 75 -24.76 16.49 13.54
N VAL A 76 -23.56 16.53 12.97
CA VAL A 76 -22.63 15.40 12.81
C VAL A 76 -21.23 15.86 13.18
N ALA A 77 -20.80 15.63 14.41
CA ALA A 77 -19.48 15.97 14.91
C ALA A 77 -19.18 15.25 16.23
N ILE A 78 -17.89 15.05 16.54
CA ILE A 78 -17.45 14.72 17.89
C ILE A 78 -16.89 16.00 18.50
N ALA A 79 -17.53 16.49 19.56
CA ALA A 79 -17.11 17.66 20.31
C ALA A 79 -16.31 17.23 21.54
N ILE A 80 -15.14 17.82 21.77
CA ILE A 80 -14.31 17.61 22.97
C ILE A 80 -13.98 18.99 23.56
N GLY A 81 -14.34 19.22 24.82
CA GLY A 81 -14.11 20.53 25.44
C GLY A 81 -14.93 20.73 26.71
N SER A 82 -15.26 21.98 27.00
CA SER A 82 -16.05 22.34 28.18
C SER A 82 -17.50 21.88 28.05
N MET A 83 -18.01 21.16 29.06
CA MET A 83 -19.37 20.58 29.06
C MET A 83 -19.97 20.51 30.47
N GLY A 84 -21.28 20.31 30.54
CA GLY A 84 -22.03 20.19 31.79
C GLY A 84 -22.74 21.49 32.17
N ASP A 85 -23.01 21.68 33.46
CA ASP A 85 -23.65 22.89 33.96
C ASP A 85 -22.68 24.07 33.86
N CYS A 86 -22.87 24.89 32.83
CA CYS A 86 -22.09 26.10 32.63
C CYS A 86 -22.84 27.30 33.21
N SER A 87 -22.17 28.02 34.11
CA SER A 87 -22.70 29.24 34.69
C SER A 87 -22.25 30.46 33.88
N ALA A 88 -23.07 31.51 33.90
CA ALA A 88 -22.78 32.76 33.19
C ALA A 88 -21.60 33.56 33.79
N ASP A 89 -21.06 33.14 34.94
CA ASP A 89 -20.02 33.88 35.67
C ASP A 89 -18.82 33.00 36.09
N GLY A 90 -18.84 31.69 35.84
CA GLY A 90 -17.94 30.74 36.52
C GLY A 90 -17.47 29.54 35.71
N GLY A 91 -17.67 29.53 34.39
CA GLY A 91 -17.24 28.42 33.56
C GLY A 91 -18.20 27.22 33.59
N CYS A 92 -17.79 26.15 32.92
CA CYS A 92 -18.48 24.86 32.94
C CYS A 92 -18.00 23.99 34.12
N ALA A 93 -18.94 23.29 34.77
CA ALA A 93 -18.65 22.37 35.87
C ALA A 93 -17.74 21.18 35.47
N GLY A 94 -17.56 20.95 34.17
CA GLY A 94 -16.73 19.87 33.67
C GLY A 94 -16.20 20.08 32.27
N GLN A 95 -15.49 19.05 31.84
CA GLN A 95 -15.04 18.86 30.48
C GLN A 95 -15.53 17.51 30.00
N GLY A 96 -15.75 17.36 28.70
CA GLY A 96 -16.40 16.17 28.19
C GLY A 96 -16.22 15.98 26.71
N ILE A 97 -16.83 14.88 26.28
CA ILE A 97 -16.99 14.50 24.90
C ILE A 97 -18.48 14.31 24.59
N ALA A 98 -18.91 14.77 23.43
CA ALA A 98 -20.24 14.49 22.90
C ALA A 98 -20.15 14.10 21.43
N VAL A 99 -20.88 13.05 21.06
CA VAL A 99 -21.00 12.57 19.69
C VAL A 99 -22.38 12.97 19.18
N TYR A 100 -22.39 13.71 18.09
CA TYR A 100 -23.58 14.05 17.32
C TYR A 100 -23.53 13.26 16.01
N ASP A 101 -24.59 12.53 15.68
CA ASP A 101 -24.68 11.72 14.46
C ASP A 101 -26.08 11.81 13.86
N GLY A 102 -26.39 12.99 13.31
CA GLY A 102 -27.63 13.28 12.58
C GLY A 102 -28.63 14.17 13.32
N GLY A 103 -28.28 14.76 14.46
CA GLY A 103 -29.20 15.60 15.25
C GLY A 103 -28.50 16.61 16.17
N TYR A 104 -29.28 17.54 16.72
CA TYR A 104 -28.80 18.58 17.66
C TYR A 104 -28.61 18.06 19.09
N THR A 105 -29.15 16.88 19.40
CA THR A 105 -28.94 16.18 20.66
C THR A 105 -27.83 15.14 20.47
N PRO A 106 -26.86 15.05 21.38
CA PRO A 106 -25.81 14.05 21.24
C PRO A 106 -26.40 12.65 21.38
N VAL A 107 -26.01 11.74 20.50
CA VAL A 107 -26.37 10.32 20.58
C VAL A 107 -25.63 9.61 21.71
N TRP A 108 -24.49 10.17 22.11
CA TRP A 108 -23.71 9.70 23.23
C TRP A 108 -22.84 10.84 23.77
N SER A 109 -22.66 10.90 25.07
CA SER A 109 -21.74 11.84 25.70
C SER A 109 -21.16 11.28 26.99
N ARG A 110 -20.03 11.85 27.40
CA ARG A 110 -19.42 11.60 28.71
C ARG A 110 -18.77 12.86 29.21
N ILE A 111 -18.99 13.14 30.49
CA ILE A 111 -18.50 14.34 31.17
C ILE A 111 -17.66 13.90 32.37
N TRP A 112 -16.58 14.62 32.59
CA TRP A 112 -15.72 14.55 33.75
C TRP A 112 -15.74 15.90 34.45
N SER A 113 -15.69 15.87 35.77
CA SER A 113 -15.53 17.08 36.56
C SER A 113 -14.14 17.68 36.36
N HIS A 114 -14.00 18.98 36.61
CA HIS A 114 -12.74 19.69 36.39
C HIS A 114 -11.55 19.09 37.17
N TRP A 115 -11.78 18.56 38.38
CA TRP A 115 -10.73 17.95 39.20
C TRP A 115 -10.31 16.54 38.73
N GLU A 116 -11.11 15.90 37.85
CA GLU A 116 -10.74 14.63 37.23
C GLU A 116 -9.82 14.81 36.02
N ILE A 117 -9.66 16.05 35.54
CA ILE A 117 -8.85 16.39 34.38
C ILE A 117 -7.64 17.21 34.83
N ALA A 118 -6.44 16.66 34.64
CA ALA A 118 -5.22 17.37 34.99
C ALA A 118 -4.91 18.50 33.99
N ASP A 119 -5.09 18.24 32.70
CA ASP A 119 -4.81 19.17 31.61
C ASP A 119 -5.57 18.76 30.33
N GLN A 120 -5.37 19.51 29.25
CA GLN A 120 -6.03 19.25 27.97
C GLN A 120 -5.62 17.91 27.34
N GLN A 121 -4.37 17.46 27.54
CA GLN A 121 -3.92 16.17 27.02
C GLN A 121 -4.61 15.02 27.75
N ASP A 122 -4.79 15.14 29.07
CA ASP A 122 -5.55 14.19 29.88
C ASP A 122 -7.02 14.11 29.45
N LEU A 123 -7.65 15.25 29.15
CA LEU A 123 -8.99 15.27 28.53
C LEU A 123 -9.04 14.47 27.24
N TYR A 124 -8.08 14.70 26.32
CA TYR A 124 -8.01 13.95 25.06
C TYR A 124 -7.82 12.44 25.30
N ASN A 125 -6.93 12.07 26.21
CA ASN A 125 -6.68 10.66 26.52
C ASN A 125 -7.94 9.97 27.07
N LYS A 126 -8.67 10.63 27.97
CA LYS A 126 -9.94 10.12 28.51
C LYS A 126 -11.05 10.08 27.45
N ALA A 127 -11.14 11.10 26.60
CA ALA A 127 -12.08 11.13 25.48
C ALA A 127 -11.84 9.95 24.52
N MET A 128 -10.59 9.68 24.15
CA MET A 128 -10.22 8.55 23.30
C MET A 128 -10.51 7.21 23.97
N ALA A 129 -10.19 7.07 25.26
CA ALA A 129 -10.53 5.87 26.02
C ALA A 129 -12.04 5.64 26.11
N ALA A 130 -12.83 6.70 26.23
CA ALA A 130 -14.28 6.61 26.28
C ALA A 130 -14.89 6.28 24.90
N LEU A 131 -14.36 6.86 23.82
CA LEU A 131 -14.77 6.51 22.45
C LEU A 131 -14.48 5.05 22.10
N ALA A 132 -13.37 4.50 22.61
CA ALA A 132 -13.02 3.09 22.39
C ALA A 132 -14.07 2.09 22.92
N ALA A 133 -14.96 2.53 23.83
CA ALA A 133 -16.09 1.73 24.31
C ALA A 133 -17.36 1.90 23.45
N THR A 134 -17.28 2.64 22.34
CA THR A 134 -18.39 2.93 21.43
C THR A 134 -18.07 2.47 20.01
N GLN A 135 -19.05 2.55 19.11
CA GLN A 135 -18.84 2.35 17.66
C GLN A 135 -18.20 3.55 16.96
N TYR A 136 -18.04 4.68 17.66
CA TYR A 136 -17.54 5.92 17.08
C TYR A 136 -16.02 6.03 17.25
N ARG A 137 -15.37 6.62 16.26
CA ARG A 137 -13.95 6.95 16.26
C ARG A 137 -13.78 8.42 15.92
N LEU A 138 -12.78 9.02 16.55
CA LEU A 138 -12.35 10.38 16.26
C LEU A 138 -11.71 10.44 14.87
N GLY A 139 -12.27 11.24 13.97
CA GLY A 139 -11.65 11.53 12.68
C GLY A 139 -10.80 12.80 12.71
N ALA A 140 -10.65 13.47 11.57
CA ALA A 140 -9.82 14.66 11.49
C ALA A 140 -10.41 15.81 12.34
N TRP A 141 -9.52 16.61 12.93
CA TRP A 141 -9.93 17.90 13.51
C TRP A 141 -10.46 18.82 12.40
N LYS A 142 -11.55 19.52 12.68
CA LYS A 142 -12.19 20.43 11.69
C LYS A 142 -12.20 21.87 12.13
N ARG A 143 -12.53 22.12 13.40
CA ARG A 143 -12.63 23.48 13.95
C ARG A 143 -12.55 23.46 15.45
N SER A 144 -12.28 24.64 16.01
CA SER A 144 -12.46 24.92 17.42
C SER A 144 -13.40 26.12 17.56
N GLU A 145 -14.25 26.07 18.57
CA GLU A 145 -15.03 27.21 19.01
C GLU A 145 -14.34 27.80 20.23
N LEU A 146 -13.96 29.07 20.08
CA LEU A 146 -13.34 29.82 21.15
C LEU A 146 -14.35 30.06 22.26
N GLY A 147 -13.91 29.84 23.49
CA GLY A 147 -14.65 30.19 24.68
C GLY A 147 -15.04 31.65 24.70
N ASN A 148 -16.24 31.97 25.18
CA ASN A 148 -16.71 33.35 25.31
C ASN A 148 -16.53 33.92 26.74
N GLY A 149 -15.59 33.35 27.51
CA GLY A 149 -15.36 33.66 28.93
C GLY A 149 -16.17 32.78 29.90
N ASN A 150 -17.35 32.30 29.47
CA ASN A 150 -18.22 31.42 30.28
C ASN A 150 -18.14 29.95 29.88
N TYR A 151 -17.73 29.70 28.64
CA TYR A 151 -17.42 28.38 28.12
C TYR A 151 -15.93 28.37 27.79
N GLY A 152 -15.22 27.29 28.10
CA GLY A 152 -13.87 27.09 27.57
C GLY A 152 -13.90 26.59 26.13
N ASP A 153 -12.73 26.56 25.49
CA ASP A 153 -12.61 26.15 24.09
C ASP A 153 -13.15 24.72 23.87
N THR A 154 -13.85 24.52 22.75
CA THR A 154 -14.37 23.21 22.33
C THR A 154 -13.89 22.89 20.92
N ALA A 155 -13.23 21.74 20.78
CA ALA A 155 -12.74 21.24 19.51
C ALA A 155 -13.74 20.26 18.89
N PHE A 156 -13.93 20.35 17.57
CA PHE A 156 -14.86 19.53 16.81
C PHE A 156 -14.11 18.69 15.78
N TYR A 157 -14.45 17.40 15.76
CA TYR A 157 -13.84 16.36 14.94
C TYR A 157 -14.87 15.69 14.06
N GLU A 158 -14.40 15.04 13.00
CA GLU A 158 -15.24 14.15 12.20
C GLU A 158 -15.69 12.93 13.03
N VAL A 159 -16.88 12.42 12.69
CA VAL A 159 -17.42 11.18 13.21
C VAL A 159 -17.09 10.08 12.22
N CYS A 160 -16.29 9.11 12.63
CA CYS A 160 -16.05 7.88 11.86
C CYS A 160 -16.73 6.72 12.59
N ASN A 161 -17.40 5.84 11.85
CA ASN A 161 -18.05 4.63 12.38
C ASN A 161 -17.86 3.44 11.44
#